data_AF-A0A369W3I3-F1
#
_entry.id   AF-A0A369W3I3-F1
#
_cell.length_a   1.000
_cell.length_b   1.000
_cell.length_c   1.000
_cell.angle_alpha   90.00
_cell.angle_beta   90.00
_cell.angle_gamma   90.00
#
_symmetry.space_group_name_H-M   'P 1'
#
loop_
_entity.id
_entity.type
_entity.pdbx_description
1 polymer ?
#
loop_
_entity_poly.entity_id
_entity_poly.type
_entity_poly.pdbx_seq_one_letter_code
_entity_poly.pdbx_strand_id
1 'polypeptide(L)'
;MADQRKSFRLPSILTGLRGVLMLVAGIYAVLFPGAALLVLTTLAAALFVIDGILGLWTITFGGGKTGNFWFDVVRNALSILVGVLILISPLLGALITATFLVYLVAFQAIFVGVMEIVVIVRERELYAKIWPVLLSGVLYVLFGLLLIFWPLAAAVALVMVSGVLMILFSGALLGQAWRLYKAGH
;
A
#
# COMPACT_ATOMS: atom_id res chain seq x y z
N MET A 1 -34.82 11.46 -19.24
CA MET A 1 -33.64 12.34 -19.44
C MET A 1 -33.00 12.87 -18.14
N ALA A 2 -33.73 13.05 -17.03
CA ALA A 2 -33.14 13.48 -15.75
C ALA A 2 -32.23 12.42 -15.08
N ASP A 3 -32.49 11.13 -15.35
CA ASP A 3 -31.78 10.01 -14.71
C ASP A 3 -30.35 9.81 -15.25
N GLN A 4 -30.16 10.02 -16.55
CA GLN A 4 -28.85 9.97 -17.22
C GLN A 4 -27.88 11.07 -16.74
N ARG A 5 -28.39 12.24 -16.32
CA ARG A 5 -27.55 13.33 -15.77
C ARG A 5 -27.05 13.06 -14.36
N LYS A 6 -27.75 12.25 -13.56
CA LYS A 6 -27.28 11.84 -12.22
C LYS A 6 -26.19 10.77 -12.31
N SER A 7 -26.25 9.87 -13.31
CA SER A 7 -25.29 8.76 -13.43
C SER A 7 -23.85 9.21 -13.70
N PHE A 8 -23.64 10.35 -14.39
CA PHE A 8 -22.30 10.89 -14.65
C PHE A 8 -21.77 11.87 -13.59
N ARG A 9 -22.66 12.45 -12.78
CA ARG A 9 -22.29 13.41 -11.72
C ARG A 9 -21.68 12.74 -10.48
N LEU A 10 -22.23 11.59 -10.07
CA LEU A 10 -21.71 10.84 -8.93
C LEU A 10 -20.27 10.32 -9.17
N PRO A 11 -19.97 9.63 -10.29
CA PRO A 11 -18.62 9.18 -10.60
C PRO A 11 -17.62 10.33 -10.71
N SER A 12 -17.98 11.43 -11.37
CA SER A 12 -17.08 12.58 -11.52
C SER A 12 -16.72 13.23 -10.18
N ILE A 13 -17.68 13.39 -9.27
CA ILE A 13 -17.44 13.93 -7.92
C ILE A 13 -16.57 12.97 -7.10
N LEU A 14 -16.85 11.67 -7.13
CA LEU A 14 -16.06 10.68 -6.39
C LEU A 14 -14.61 10.60 -6.91
N THR A 15 -14.41 10.64 -8.23
CA THR A 15 -13.07 10.69 -8.82
C THR A 15 -12.34 11.99 -8.48
N GLY A 16 -13.04 13.13 -8.52
CA GLY A 16 -12.48 14.43 -8.15
C GLY A 16 -12.06 14.48 -6.68
N LEU A 17 -12.93 14.03 -5.77
CA LEU A 17 -12.65 13.95 -4.34
C LEU A 17 -11.45 13.04 -4.05
N ARG A 18 -11.42 11.85 -4.67
CA ARG A 18 -10.26 10.94 -4.57
C ARG A 18 -8.98 11.63 -5.04
N GLY A 19 -9.01 12.33 -6.17
CA GLY A 19 -7.88 13.10 -6.69
C GLY A 19 -7.39 14.14 -5.69
N VAL A 20 -8.28 14.95 -5.13
CA VAL A 20 -7.95 15.97 -4.12
C VAL A 20 -7.35 15.34 -2.86
N LEU A 21 -7.97 14.26 -2.35
CA LEU A 21 -7.45 13.55 -1.18
C LEU A 21 -6.05 12.98 -1.44
N MET A 22 -5.82 12.38 -2.61
CA MET A 22 -4.50 11.87 -3.00
C MET A 22 -3.47 13.00 -3.12
N LEU A 23 -3.86 14.19 -3.60
CA LEU A 23 -2.97 15.34 -3.69
C LEU A 23 -2.53 15.81 -2.30
N VAL A 24 -3.50 16.03 -1.40
CA VAL A 24 -3.23 16.53 -0.05
C VAL A 24 -2.40 15.52 0.73
N ALA A 25 -2.77 14.24 0.68
CA ALA A 25 -2.01 13.17 1.32
C ALA A 25 -0.60 13.03 0.74
N GLY A 26 -0.44 13.15 -0.58
CA GLY A 26 0.86 13.10 -1.25
C GLY A 26 1.78 14.25 -0.85
N ILE A 27 1.24 15.49 -0.81
CA ILE A 27 1.98 16.67 -0.34
C ILE A 27 2.40 16.49 1.11
N TYR A 28 1.48 16.04 1.98
CA TYR A 28 1.78 15.78 3.39
C TYR A 28 2.87 14.71 3.57
N ALA A 29 2.82 13.62 2.80
CA ALA A 29 3.81 12.54 2.85
C ALA A 29 5.20 12.99 2.41
N VAL A 30 5.32 13.89 1.43
CA VAL A 30 6.62 14.41 0.96
C VAL A 30 7.20 15.42 1.95
N LEU A 31 6.37 16.31 2.51
CA LEU A 31 6.82 17.36 3.43
C LEU A 31 7.12 16.82 4.84
N PHE A 32 6.34 15.84 5.30
CA PHE A 32 6.41 15.30 6.67
C PHE A 32 6.41 13.77 6.66
N PRO A 33 7.42 13.10 6.07
CA PRO A 33 7.38 11.65 5.88
C PRO A 33 7.34 10.85 7.19
N GLY A 34 8.03 11.31 8.23
CA GLY A 34 7.96 10.69 9.56
C GLY A 34 6.57 10.77 10.18
N ALA A 35 5.91 11.93 10.08
CA ALA A 35 4.55 12.11 10.57
C ALA A 35 3.53 11.33 9.72
N ALA A 36 3.74 11.24 8.41
CA ALA A 36 2.94 10.41 7.52
C ALA A 36 3.04 8.93 7.90
N LEU A 37 4.23 8.44 8.25
CA LEU A 37 4.42 7.08 8.76
C LEU A 37 3.59 6.83 10.03
N LEU A 38 3.60 7.78 10.98
CA LEU A 38 2.79 7.70 12.20
C LEU A 38 1.29 7.67 11.88
N VAL A 39 0.82 8.52 10.95
CA VAL A 39 -0.58 8.53 10.52
C VAL A 39 -0.95 7.20 9.86
N LEU A 40 -0.12 6.68 8.96
CA LEU A 40 -0.38 5.40 8.30
C LEU A 40 -0.44 4.24 9.30
N THR A 41 0.48 4.19 10.25
CA THR A 41 0.51 3.12 11.25
C THR A 41 -0.65 3.22 12.24
N THR A 42 -1.02 4.43 12.68
CA THR A 42 -2.18 4.62 13.56
C THR A 42 -3.49 4.25 12.88
N LEU A 43 -3.67 4.66 11.62
CA LEU A 43 -4.82 4.24 10.82
C LEU A 43 -4.85 2.72 10.63
N ALA A 44 -3.72 2.11 10.29
CA ALA A 44 -3.63 0.64 10.17
C ALA A 44 -4.01 -0.05 11.49
N ALA A 45 -3.52 0.44 12.63
CA ALA A 45 -3.85 -0.11 13.94
C ALA A 45 -5.33 0.01 14.28
N ALA A 46 -5.95 1.16 13.98
CA ALA A 46 -7.39 1.33 14.13
C ALA A 46 -8.18 0.33 13.26
N LEU A 47 -7.73 0.10 12.01
CA LEU A 47 -8.32 -0.90 11.13
C LEU A 47 -8.17 -2.32 11.71
N PHE A 48 -7.00 -2.69 12.25
CA PHE A 48 -6.83 -4.00 12.91
C PHE A 48 -7.81 -4.22 14.07
N VAL A 49 -8.10 -3.17 14.86
CA VAL A 49 -9.11 -3.24 15.93
C VAL A 49 -10.51 -3.39 15.35
N ILE A 50 -10.87 -2.57 14.37
CA ILE A 50 -12.19 -2.63 13.71
C ILE A 50 -12.41 -4.00 13.07
N ASP A 51 -11.43 -4.49 12.30
CA ASP A 51 -11.49 -5.80 11.64
C ASP A 51 -11.68 -6.93 12.63
N GLY A 52 -10.94 -6.91 13.75
CA GLY A 52 -11.09 -7.92 14.79
C GLY A 52 -12.44 -7.87 15.50
N ILE A 53 -12.98 -6.68 15.78
CA ILE A 53 -14.32 -6.52 16.37
C ILE A 53 -15.40 -7.01 15.39
N LEU A 54 -15.34 -6.57 14.13
CA LEU A 54 -16.29 -6.99 13.10
C LEU A 54 -16.20 -8.49 12.79
N GLY A 55 -15.01 -9.07 12.86
CA GLY A 55 -14.81 -10.50 12.70
C GLY A 55 -15.41 -11.30 13.85
N LEU A 56 -15.20 -10.90 15.11
CA LEU A 56 -15.89 -11.52 16.26
C LEU A 56 -17.41 -11.36 16.16
N TRP A 57 -17.89 -10.19 15.74
CA TRP A 57 -19.32 -9.96 15.52
C TRP A 57 -19.90 -10.92 14.48
N THR A 58 -19.17 -11.16 13.39
CA THR A 58 -19.60 -12.06 12.32
C THR A 58 -19.64 -13.52 12.78
N ILE A 59 -18.73 -13.93 13.67
CA ILE A 59 -18.78 -15.28 14.28
C ILE A 59 -20.05 -15.44 15.15
N THR A 60 -20.41 -14.41 15.92
CA THR A 60 -21.56 -14.48 16.84
C THR A 60 -22.91 -14.31 16.14
N PHE A 61 -22.99 -13.42 15.14
CA PHE A 61 -24.26 -12.99 14.54
C PHE A 61 -24.35 -13.19 13.02
N GLY A 62 -23.25 -13.53 12.35
CA GLY A 62 -23.15 -13.55 10.88
C GLY A 62 -23.69 -14.81 10.21
N GLY A 63 -24.15 -15.82 10.97
CA GLY A 63 -24.82 -17.02 10.44
C GLY A 63 -23.96 -17.98 9.60
N GLY A 64 -22.79 -17.55 9.12
CA GLY A 64 -21.82 -18.38 8.41
C GLY A 64 -20.98 -19.20 9.37
N LYS A 65 -21.14 -20.53 9.36
CA LYS A 65 -20.23 -21.43 10.07
C LYS A 65 -18.97 -21.61 9.24
N THR A 66 -17.91 -20.85 9.54
CA THR A 66 -16.57 -21.20 9.07
C THR A 66 -16.20 -22.56 9.64
N GLY A 67 -15.54 -23.42 8.86
CA GLY A 67 -15.16 -24.76 9.28
C GLY A 67 -14.20 -24.81 10.48
N ASN A 68 -13.68 -23.66 10.95
CA ASN A 68 -12.64 -23.59 11.97
C ASN A 68 -12.88 -22.44 12.99
N PHE A 69 -13.99 -22.51 13.73
CA PHE A 69 -14.41 -21.51 14.74
C PHE A 69 -13.26 -20.99 15.64
N TRP A 70 -12.47 -21.90 16.22
CA TRP A 70 -11.38 -21.53 17.12
C TRP A 70 -10.28 -20.71 16.43
N PHE A 71 -10.00 -21.01 15.16
CA PHE A 71 -9.02 -20.23 14.40
C PHE A 71 -9.52 -18.81 14.14
N ASP A 72 -10.80 -18.64 13.82
CA ASP A 72 -11.38 -17.31 13.60
C ASP A 72 -11.40 -16.50 14.89
N VAL A 73 -11.73 -17.10 16.03
CA VAL A 73 -11.67 -16.41 17.33
C VAL A 73 -10.25 -15.95 17.62
N VAL A 74 -9.26 -16.84 17.49
CA VAL A 74 -7.85 -16.51 17.75
C VAL A 74 -7.33 -15.45 16.79
N ARG A 75 -7.65 -15.55 15.49
CA ARG A 75 -7.26 -14.56 14.48
C ARG A 75 -7.79 -13.17 14.82
N ASN A 76 -9.09 -13.06 15.14
CA ASN A 76 -9.71 -11.78 15.43
C ASN A 76 -9.23 -11.21 16.77
N ALA A 77 -9.05 -12.04 17.80
CA ALA A 77 -8.44 -11.63 19.05
C ALA A 77 -7.01 -11.11 18.85
N LEU A 78 -6.20 -11.79 18.01
CA LEU A 78 -4.85 -11.36 17.68
C LEU A 78 -4.85 -10.03 16.90
N SER A 79 -5.80 -9.84 15.98
CA SER A 79 -6.00 -8.58 15.26
C SER A 79 -6.26 -7.42 16.23
N ILE A 80 -7.19 -7.58 17.17
CA ILE A 80 -7.47 -6.59 18.20
C ILE A 80 -6.22 -6.32 19.05
N LEU A 81 -5.55 -7.39 19.50
CA LEU A 81 -4.35 -7.27 20.33
C LEU A 81 -3.26 -6.46 19.63
N VAL A 82 -2.94 -6.80 18.37
CA VAL A 82 -1.93 -6.07 17.58
C VAL A 82 -2.33 -4.61 17.39
N GLY A 83 -3.58 -4.34 17.03
CA GLY A 83 -4.09 -2.98 16.87
C GLY A 83 -3.97 -2.16 18.16
N VAL A 84 -4.39 -2.72 19.29
CA VAL A 84 -4.30 -2.05 20.61
C VAL A 84 -2.84 -1.81 21.02
N LEU A 85 -1.96 -2.79 20.83
CA LEU A 85 -0.53 -2.65 21.16
C LEU A 85 0.13 -1.51 20.38
N ILE A 86 -0.20 -1.36 19.09
CA ILE A 86 0.30 -0.25 18.27
C ILE A 86 -0.28 1.08 18.73
N LEU A 87 -1.57 1.14 19.11
CA LEU A 87 -2.21 2.37 19.57
C LEU A 87 -1.69 2.87 20.93
N ILE A 88 -1.21 1.98 21.81
CA ILE A 88 -0.58 2.36 23.08
C ILE A 88 0.71 3.14 22.85
N SER A 89 1.51 2.73 21.85
CA SER A 89 2.72 3.44 21.45
C SER A 89 2.84 3.53 19.94
N PRO A 90 2.19 4.54 19.32
CA PRO A 90 2.20 4.72 17.88
C PRO A 90 3.60 4.85 17.29
N LEU A 91 4.52 5.47 18.05
CA LEU A 91 5.91 5.63 17.62
C LEU A 91 6.63 4.29 17.52
N LEU A 92 6.55 3.44 18.55
CA LEU A 92 7.17 2.12 18.52
C LEU A 92 6.51 1.21 17.48
N GLY A 93 5.18 1.28 17.38
CA GLY A 93 4.44 0.56 16.34
C GLY A 93 4.89 0.95 14.94
N ALA A 94 5.04 2.26 14.66
CA ALA A 94 5.50 2.73 13.36
C ALA A 94 6.91 2.24 13.03
N LEU A 95 7.84 2.26 14.00
CA LEU A 95 9.21 1.76 13.79
C LEU A 95 9.21 0.26 13.48
N ILE A 96 8.48 -0.55 14.25
CA ILE A 96 8.43 -2.00 14.08
C ILE A 96 7.75 -2.36 12.76
N THR A 97 6.55 -1.83 12.50
CA THR A 97 5.79 -2.11 11.28
C THR A 97 6.54 -1.66 10.04
N ALA A 98 7.11 -0.45 10.04
CA ALA A 98 7.84 0.04 8.89
C ALA A 98 9.11 -0.77 8.62
N THR A 99 9.87 -1.13 9.65
CA THR A 99 11.07 -1.97 9.50
C THR A 99 10.69 -3.36 8.98
N PHE A 100 9.63 -3.95 9.51
CA PHE A 100 9.13 -5.26 9.05
C PHE A 100 8.72 -5.21 7.57
N LEU A 101 7.94 -4.20 7.17
CA LEU A 101 7.53 -4.02 5.77
C LEU A 101 8.72 -3.79 4.85
N VAL A 102 9.70 -3.00 5.28
CA VAL A 102 10.92 -2.74 4.49
C VAL A 102 11.71 -4.03 4.29
N TYR A 103 11.87 -4.87 5.31
CA TYR A 103 12.53 -6.16 5.13
C TYR A 103 11.76 -7.06 4.16
N LEU A 104 10.44 -7.10 4.25
CA LEU A 104 9.61 -7.87 3.30
C LEU A 104 9.86 -7.42 1.86
N VAL A 105 9.85 -6.10 1.62
CA VAL A 105 10.15 -5.50 0.31
C VAL A 105 11.60 -5.80 -0.11
N ALA A 106 12.54 -5.77 0.82
CA ALA A 106 13.94 -6.06 0.55
C ALA A 106 14.16 -7.51 0.10
N PHE A 107 13.58 -8.47 0.82
CA PHE A 107 13.64 -9.88 0.45
C PHE A 107 12.94 -10.14 -0.88
N GLN A 108 11.80 -9.52 -1.12
CA GLN A 108 11.12 -9.58 -2.43
C GLN A 108 12.02 -9.04 -3.54
N ALA A 109 12.65 -7.88 -3.34
CA ALA A 109 13.51 -7.25 -4.34
C ALA A 109 14.73 -8.13 -4.67
N ILE A 110 15.38 -8.71 -3.66
CA ILE A 110 16.49 -9.65 -3.87
C ILE A 110 16.00 -10.90 -4.59
N PHE A 111 14.89 -11.48 -4.17
CA PHE A 111 14.35 -12.69 -4.78
C PHE A 111 14.03 -12.48 -6.26
N VAL A 112 13.33 -11.39 -6.59
CA VAL A 112 13.01 -11.02 -7.99
C VAL A 112 14.29 -10.76 -8.78
N GLY A 113 15.24 -9.97 -8.25
CA GLY A 113 16.48 -9.66 -8.95
C GLY A 113 17.33 -10.89 -9.22
N VAL A 114 17.45 -11.81 -8.25
CA VAL A 114 18.14 -13.10 -8.45
C VAL A 114 17.43 -13.94 -9.50
N MET A 115 16.11 -14.02 -9.48
CA MET A 115 15.33 -14.75 -10.49
C MET A 115 15.54 -14.16 -11.89
N GLU A 116 15.51 -12.84 -12.05
CA GLU A 116 15.78 -12.18 -13.35
C GLU A 116 17.18 -12.53 -13.88
N ILE A 117 18.19 -12.48 -13.02
CA ILE A 117 19.57 -12.85 -13.38
C ILE A 117 19.65 -14.33 -13.78
N VAL A 118 19.02 -15.24 -13.03
CA VAL A 118 19.04 -16.67 -13.34
C VAL A 118 18.33 -16.96 -14.66
N VAL A 119 17.16 -16.36 -14.88
CA VAL A 119 16.36 -16.55 -16.11
C VAL A 119 17.13 -16.04 -17.32
N ILE A 120 17.68 -14.82 -17.29
CA ILE A 120 18.37 -14.27 -18.46
C ILE A 120 19.67 -15.03 -18.78
N VAL A 121 20.35 -15.57 -17.77
CA VAL A 121 21.57 -16.38 -17.97
C VAL A 121 21.22 -17.74 -18.57
N ARG A 122 20.12 -18.36 -18.16
CA ARG A 122 19.69 -19.69 -18.67
C ARG A 122 19.02 -19.61 -20.03
N GLU A 123 18.16 -18.63 -20.24
CA GLU A 123 17.30 -18.51 -21.43
C GLU A 123 17.81 -17.42 -22.38
N ARG A 124 19.12 -17.15 -22.39
CA ARG A 124 19.73 -16.07 -23.19
C ARG A 124 19.33 -16.07 -24.67
N GLU A 125 18.99 -17.24 -25.22
CA GLU A 125 18.61 -17.46 -26.62
C GLU A 125 17.18 -16.99 -26.94
N LEU A 126 16.30 -16.92 -25.93
CA LEU A 126 14.93 -16.42 -26.06
C LEU A 126 14.85 -14.88 -26.04
N TYR A 127 15.92 -14.19 -25.65
CA TYR A 127 15.94 -12.75 -25.49
C TYR A 127 16.83 -12.08 -26.55
N ALA A 128 16.26 -11.12 -27.29
CA ALA A 128 17.00 -10.35 -28.29
C ALA A 128 18.13 -9.49 -27.69
N LYS A 129 18.01 -9.08 -26.42
CA LYS A 129 19.03 -8.30 -25.68
C LYS A 129 19.08 -8.73 -24.22
N ILE A 130 20.23 -9.22 -23.79
CA ILE A 130 20.52 -9.70 -22.42
C ILE A 130 20.67 -8.53 -21.44
N TRP A 131 21.32 -7.45 -21.89
CA TRP A 131 21.77 -6.34 -21.06
C TRP A 131 20.67 -5.65 -20.23
N PRO A 132 19.47 -5.33 -20.78
CA PRO A 132 18.45 -4.63 -20.00
C PRO A 132 17.94 -5.44 -18.80
N VAL A 133 17.72 -6.75 -19.00
CA VAL A 133 17.19 -7.65 -17.96
C VAL A 133 18.26 -7.98 -16.93
N LEU A 134 19.51 -8.17 -17.38
CA LEU A 134 20.62 -8.38 -16.44
C LEU A 134 20.84 -7.15 -15.55
N LEU A 135 20.78 -5.95 -16.14
CA LEU A 135 20.94 -4.70 -15.41
C LEU A 135 19.78 -4.49 -14.43
N SER A 136 18.53 -4.75 -14.82
CA SER A 136 17.38 -4.66 -13.91
C SER A 136 17.51 -5.61 -12.73
N GLY A 137 17.91 -6.86 -12.97
CA GLY A 137 18.06 -7.85 -11.92
C GLY A 137 19.15 -7.45 -10.91
N VAL A 138 20.30 -6.96 -11.41
CA VAL A 138 21.38 -6.44 -10.55
C VAL A 138 20.90 -5.22 -9.74
N LEU A 139 20.19 -4.28 -10.36
CA LEU A 139 19.63 -3.12 -9.66
C LEU A 139 18.63 -3.55 -8.57
N TYR A 140 17.79 -4.55 -8.84
CA TYR A 140 16.85 -5.09 -7.86
C TYR A 140 17.55 -5.70 -6.64
N VAL A 141 18.62 -6.48 -6.87
CA VAL A 141 19.41 -7.05 -5.77
C VAL A 141 20.09 -5.95 -4.96
N LEU A 142 20.70 -4.97 -5.62
CA LEU A 142 21.34 -3.83 -4.94
C LEU A 142 20.33 -3.00 -4.16
N PHE A 143 19.15 -2.75 -4.74
CA PHE A 143 18.06 -2.07 -4.06
C PHE A 143 17.65 -2.82 -2.80
N GLY A 144 17.41 -4.13 -2.88
CA GLY A 144 17.06 -4.93 -1.72
C GLY A 144 18.15 -4.96 -0.65
N LEU A 145 19.43 -5.04 -1.03
CA LEU A 145 20.54 -4.92 -0.08
C LEU A 145 20.55 -3.55 0.62
N LEU A 146 20.35 -2.47 -0.12
CA LEU A 146 20.29 -1.11 0.44
C LEU A 146 19.15 -0.97 1.47
N LEU A 147 17.99 -1.58 1.20
CA LEU A 147 16.87 -1.61 2.14
C LEU A 147 17.21 -2.36 3.44
N ILE A 148 18.00 -3.45 3.37
CA ILE A 148 18.43 -4.21 4.55
C ILE A 148 19.37 -3.41 5.44
N PHE A 149 20.33 -2.70 4.84
CA PHE A 149 21.33 -1.96 5.61
C PHE A 149 20.79 -0.66 6.23
N TRP A 150 19.81 -0.02 5.58
CA TRP A 150 19.20 1.23 6.07
C TRP A 150 17.66 1.17 6.10
N PRO A 151 17.06 0.30 6.93
CA PRO A 151 15.63 0.04 6.88
C PRO A 151 14.78 1.25 7.25
N LEU A 152 15.24 2.08 8.18
CA LEU A 152 14.50 3.25 8.62
C LEU A 152 14.53 4.38 7.58
N ALA A 153 15.69 4.64 6.98
CA ALA A 153 15.80 5.60 5.88
C ALA A 153 15.03 5.12 4.65
N ALA A 154 15.06 3.82 4.38
CA ALA A 154 14.27 3.17 3.35
C ALA A 154 12.77 3.36 3.55
N ALA A 155 12.25 3.17 4.77
CA ALA A 155 10.83 3.41 5.06
C ALA A 155 10.41 4.85 4.74
N VAL A 156 11.22 5.82 5.17
CA VAL A 156 11.01 7.25 4.87
C VAL A 156 11.04 7.50 3.37
N ALA A 157 12.04 6.96 2.65
CA ALA A 157 12.16 7.10 1.21
C ALA A 157 10.95 6.51 0.47
N LEU A 158 10.47 5.32 0.88
CA LEU A 158 9.29 4.69 0.30
C LEU A 158 8.02 5.53 0.52
N VAL A 159 7.86 6.16 1.68
CA VAL A 159 6.76 7.10 1.94
C VAL A 159 6.86 8.32 1.01
N MET A 160 8.06 8.89 0.86
CA MET A 160 8.27 10.05 -0.02
C MET A 160 7.97 9.69 -1.48
N VAL A 161 8.50 8.56 -1.97
CA VAL A 161 8.23 8.06 -3.33
C VAL A 161 6.75 7.85 -3.52
N SER A 162 6.07 7.22 -2.56
CA SER A 162 4.62 7.04 -2.59
C SER A 162 3.88 8.39 -2.66
N GLY A 163 4.31 9.38 -1.88
CA GLY A 163 3.74 10.72 -1.88
C GLY A 163 3.90 11.44 -3.23
N VAL A 164 5.09 11.36 -3.84
CA VAL A 164 5.33 11.88 -5.20
C VAL A 164 4.42 11.20 -6.21
N LEU A 165 4.30 9.86 -6.16
CA LEU A 165 3.42 9.11 -7.04
C LEU A 165 1.95 9.52 -6.84
N MET A 166 1.50 9.73 -5.60
CA MET A 166 0.15 10.21 -5.31
C MET A 166 -0.13 11.58 -5.92
N ILE A 167 0.84 12.50 -5.88
CA ILE A 167 0.75 13.82 -6.52
C ILE A 167 0.62 13.67 -8.04
N LEU A 168 1.46 12.83 -8.66
CA LEU A 168 1.43 12.58 -10.11
C LEU A 168 0.10 11.95 -10.55
N PHE A 169 -0.37 10.92 -9.85
CA PHE A 169 -1.64 10.26 -10.15
C PHE A 169 -2.85 11.16 -9.88
N SER A 170 -2.78 12.05 -8.89
CA SER A 170 -3.83 13.02 -8.62
C SER A 170 -4.08 13.93 -9.82
N GLY A 171 -3.02 14.43 -10.48
CA GLY A 171 -3.16 15.23 -11.70
C GLY A 171 -3.94 14.51 -12.80
N ALA A 172 -3.65 13.22 -13.02
CA ALA A 172 -4.38 12.39 -13.97
C ALA A 172 -5.86 12.20 -13.58
N LEU A 173 -6.14 11.93 -12.30
CA LEU A 173 -7.51 11.74 -11.78
C LEU A 173 -8.36 13.00 -11.88
N LEU A 174 -7.78 14.16 -11.54
CA LEU A 174 -8.46 15.45 -11.66
C LEU A 174 -8.76 15.79 -13.13
N GLY A 175 -7.83 15.49 -14.04
CA GLY A 175 -8.07 15.59 -15.48
C GLY A 175 -9.21 14.69 -15.96
N GLN A 176 -9.28 13.45 -15.47
CA GLN A 176 -10.38 12.53 -15.77
C GLN A 176 -11.72 13.01 -15.20
N ALA A 177 -11.73 13.50 -13.96
CA ALA A 177 -12.92 14.04 -13.32
C ALA A 177 -13.48 15.24 -14.11
N TRP A 178 -12.61 16.12 -14.59
CA TRP A 178 -12.98 17.24 -15.44
C TRP A 178 -13.57 16.79 -16.79
N ARG A 179 -12.97 15.76 -17.41
CA ARG A 179 -13.49 15.17 -18.65
C ARG A 179 -14.88 14.56 -18.45
N LEU A 180 -15.11 13.84 -17.35
CA LEU A 180 -16.42 13.26 -17.02
C LEU A 180 -17.46 14.35 -16.70
N TYR A 181 -17.06 15.42 -16.02
CA TYR A 181 -17.93 16.56 -15.75
C TYR A 181 -18.39 17.24 -17.05
N LYS A 182 -17.48 17.40 -18.02
CA LYS A 182 -17.80 17.93 -19.35
C LYS A 182 -18.69 16.99 -20.17
N ALA A 183 -18.48 15.68 -20.11
CA ALA A 183 -19.29 14.71 -20.86
C ALA A 183 -20.72 14.53 -20.31
N GLY A 184 -20.96 14.93 -19.04
CA GLY A 184 -22.29 14.93 -18.42
C GLY A 184 -23.08 16.24 -18.58
N HIS A 185 -22.51 17.24 -19.26
CA HIS A 185 -23.19 18.47 -19.70
C HIS A 185 -23.43 18.42 -21.20
#